data_AF-A0A4Y6PRD3-F1
#
_entry.id   AF-A0A4Y6PRD3-F1
#
_cell.length_a   1.000
_cell.length_b   1.000
_cell.length_c   1.000
_cell.angle_alpha   90.00
_cell.angle_beta   90.00
_cell.angle_gamma   90.00
#
_symmetry.space_group_name_H-M   'P 1'
#
loop_
_entity.id
_entity.type
_entity.pdbx_description
1 polymer ?
#
loop_
_entity_poly.entity_id
_entity_poly.type
_entity_poly.pdbx_seq_one_letter_code
_entity_poly.pdbx_strand_id
1 'polypeptide(L)'
;MKFRAPTPVKLAVLAGCAVLLFAQPAFAAAGGGHGFPWGSWIVSIINLLIFLGIIYKFGGEGITNFFKTRRETLIHDLEEARKLREEAEARLEEYTARLDALEDERKKLLEEYHEQGEREKKRIVEEAKTQVEKMRADAEVTIEQEVKKAIADLERQVVDLAVGMTETMAREKLDGGTQKTLVDNYVSELSTLDSGDSERAA
;
A
#
# COMPACT_ATOMS: atom_id res chain seq x y z
N MET A 1 13.42 -52.09 -2.25
CA MET A 1 12.42 -53.15 -1.95
C MET A 1 12.72 -53.75 -0.57
N LYS A 2 12.05 -53.29 0.49
CA LYS A 2 12.17 -53.87 1.83
C LYS A 2 11.11 -54.97 1.98
N PHE A 3 11.49 -56.23 1.81
CA PHE A 3 10.65 -57.38 2.15
C PHE A 3 10.38 -57.33 3.66
N ARG A 4 9.20 -56.83 4.03
CA ARG A 4 8.71 -56.87 5.41
C ARG A 4 8.41 -58.34 5.72
N ALA A 5 9.18 -58.95 6.62
CA ALA A 5 8.94 -60.31 7.07
C ALA A 5 7.46 -60.49 7.49
N PRO A 6 6.79 -61.59 7.09
CA PRO A 6 5.42 -61.83 7.48
C PRO A 6 5.31 -61.92 9.01
N THR A 7 4.32 -61.25 9.60
CA THR A 7 4.01 -61.32 11.04
C THR A 7 3.85 -62.77 11.48
N PRO A 8 4.17 -63.15 12.73
CA PRO A 8 4.15 -64.54 13.18
C PRO A 8 2.80 -65.22 12.96
N VAL A 9 1.70 -64.45 12.99
CA VAL A 9 0.34 -64.91 12.64
C VAL A 9 0.23 -65.35 11.18
N LYS A 10 0.84 -64.62 10.23
CA LYS A 10 0.84 -64.99 8.81
C LYS A 10 1.69 -66.23 8.55
N LEU A 11 2.80 -66.39 9.26
CA LEU A 11 3.62 -67.61 9.23
C LEU A 11 2.90 -68.81 9.84
N ALA A 12 2.18 -68.63 10.95
CA ALA A 12 1.39 -69.69 11.58
C ALA A 12 0.20 -70.13 10.71
N VAL A 13 -0.50 -69.18 10.06
CA VAL A 13 -1.60 -69.47 9.13
C VAL A 13 -1.07 -70.12 7.84
N LEU A 14 0.05 -69.64 7.29
CA LEU A 14 0.70 -70.28 6.14
C LEU A 14 1.23 -71.68 6.47
N ALA A 15 1.82 -71.87 7.66
CA ALA A 15 2.27 -73.18 8.12
C ALA A 15 1.09 -74.13 8.35
N GLY A 16 -0.03 -73.65 8.91
CA GLY A 16 -1.26 -74.43 9.05
C GLY A 16 -1.89 -74.80 7.70
N CYS A 17 -1.96 -73.87 6.76
CA CYS A 17 -2.37 -74.15 5.38
C CYS A 17 -1.42 -75.11 4.66
N ALA A 18 -0.11 -75.01 4.90
CA ALA A 18 0.87 -75.95 4.37
C ALA A 18 0.69 -77.36 4.98
N VAL A 19 0.42 -77.47 6.29
CA VAL A 19 0.11 -78.75 6.94
C VAL A 19 -1.20 -79.36 6.41
N LEU A 20 -2.20 -78.54 6.07
CA LEU A 20 -3.43 -79.00 5.40
C LEU A 20 -3.19 -79.43 3.94
N LEU A 21 -2.28 -78.78 3.21
CA LEU A 21 -1.90 -79.14 1.83
C LEU A 21 -0.95 -80.34 1.75
N PHE A 22 -0.08 -80.54 2.74
CA PHE A 22 0.81 -81.71 2.87
C PHE A 22 0.09 -82.94 3.46
N ALA A 23 -1.07 -82.75 4.11
CA ALA A 23 -1.99 -83.83 4.45
C ALA A 23 -2.81 -84.28 3.22
N GLN A 24 -2.14 -84.55 2.10
CA GLN A 24 -2.73 -85.42 1.08
C GLN A 24 -2.87 -86.82 1.69
N PRO A 25 -4.02 -87.51 1.50
CA PRO A 25 -4.06 -88.93 1.78
C PRO A 25 -2.96 -89.58 0.94
N ALA A 26 -2.16 -90.46 1.54
CA ALA A 26 -1.40 -91.45 0.81
C ALA A 26 -2.40 -92.43 0.14
N PHE A 27 -3.20 -91.95 -0.80
CA PHE A 27 -4.07 -92.75 -1.64
C PHE A 27 -3.24 -93.23 -2.84
N ALA A 28 -2.26 -94.08 -2.55
CA ALA A 28 -1.54 -94.84 -3.56
C ALA A 28 -0.93 -96.12 -2.96
N ALA A 29 -1.68 -96.86 -2.14
CA ALA A 29 -1.50 -98.30 -1.92
C ALA A 29 -2.52 -98.84 -0.90
N ALA A 30 -3.62 -99.40 -1.38
CA ALA A 30 -4.27 -100.62 -0.87
C ALA A 30 -5.71 -100.68 -1.44
N GLY A 31 -5.95 -101.65 -2.30
CA GLY A 31 -7.26 -101.89 -2.89
C GLY A 31 -8.28 -102.45 -1.89
N GLY A 32 -9.54 -102.29 -2.26
CA GLY A 32 -10.64 -103.22 -1.93
C GLY A 32 -11.18 -103.16 -0.50
N GLY A 33 -12.27 -102.43 -0.30
CA GLY A 33 -13.15 -102.62 0.85
C GLY A 33 -14.21 -101.52 0.98
N HIS A 34 -15.49 -101.86 0.78
CA HIS A 34 -16.64 -101.01 1.13
C HIS A 34 -16.79 -100.92 2.66
N GLY A 35 -15.96 -100.10 3.30
CA GLY A 35 -16.08 -99.74 4.71
C GLY A 35 -15.67 -98.28 4.90
N PHE A 36 -16.45 -97.51 5.65
CA PHE A 36 -16.12 -96.11 5.97
C PHE A 36 -14.71 -96.04 6.58
N PRO A 37 -13.78 -95.22 6.03
CA PRO A 37 -12.38 -95.20 6.45
C PRO A 37 -12.20 -94.42 7.77
N TRP A 38 -12.68 -95.00 8.88
CA TRP A 38 -12.66 -94.41 10.22
C TRP A 38 -11.28 -93.86 10.62
N GLY A 39 -10.20 -94.55 10.24
CA GLY A 39 -8.83 -94.12 10.54
C GLY A 39 -8.43 -92.79 9.87
N SER A 40 -8.78 -92.60 8.59
CA SER A 40 -8.47 -91.35 7.88
C SER A 40 -9.30 -90.18 8.43
N TRP A 41 -10.55 -90.44 8.80
CA TRP A 41 -11.44 -89.41 9.33
C TRP A 41 -10.99 -88.88 10.70
N ILE A 42 -10.51 -89.78 11.58
CA ILE A 42 -9.96 -89.43 12.90
C ILE A 42 -8.71 -88.54 12.76
N VAL A 43 -7.79 -88.87 11.84
CA VAL A 43 -6.58 -88.07 11.61
C VAL A 43 -6.93 -86.67 11.08
N SER A 44 -7.92 -86.55 10.19
CA SER A 44 -8.41 -85.25 9.71
C SER A 44 -9.03 -84.41 10.83
N ILE A 45 -9.79 -85.02 11.75
CA ILE A 45 -10.35 -84.32 12.92
C ILE A 45 -9.25 -83.83 13.87
N ILE A 46 -8.24 -84.67 14.13
CA ILE A 46 -7.09 -84.27 14.96
C ILE A 46 -6.33 -83.10 14.32
N ASN A 47 -6.10 -83.14 13.01
CA ASN A 47 -5.46 -82.02 12.30
C ASN A 47 -6.29 -80.73 12.37
N LEU A 48 -7.62 -80.82 12.18
CA LEU A 48 -8.52 -79.68 12.35
C LEU A 48 -8.47 -79.10 13.77
N LEU A 49 -8.42 -79.94 14.81
CA LEU A 49 -8.33 -79.51 16.20
C LEU A 49 -6.98 -78.84 16.51
N ILE A 50 -5.87 -79.36 15.99
CA ILE A 50 -4.55 -78.75 16.13
C ILE A 50 -4.53 -77.38 15.44
N PHE A 51 -5.06 -77.29 14.22
CA PHE A 51 -5.17 -76.03 13.48
C PHE A 51 -6.04 -75.00 14.20
N LEU A 52 -7.20 -75.42 14.72
CA LEU A 52 -8.09 -74.57 15.50
C LEU A 52 -7.43 -74.10 16.80
N GLY A 53 -6.65 -74.96 17.46
CA GLY A 53 -5.85 -74.61 18.64
C GLY A 53 -4.78 -73.56 18.36
N ILE A 54 -4.10 -73.65 17.20
CA ILE A 54 -3.12 -72.65 16.76
C ILE A 54 -3.81 -71.32 16.48
N ILE A 55 -4.96 -71.32 15.78
CA ILE A 55 -5.74 -70.09 15.53
C ILE A 55 -6.25 -69.49 16.84
N TYR A 56 -6.74 -70.31 17.77
CA TYR A 56 -7.22 -69.80 19.05
C TYR A 56 -6.10 -69.12 19.85
N LYS A 57 -4.90 -69.73 19.88
CA LYS A 57 -3.76 -69.19 20.62
C LYS A 57 -3.12 -67.96 19.97
N PHE A 58 -3.07 -67.88 18.63
CA PHE A 58 -2.38 -66.79 17.91
C PHE A 58 -3.28 -65.77 17.21
N GLY A 59 -4.52 -66.14 16.87
CA GLY A 59 -5.45 -65.31 16.11
C GLY A 59 -6.17 -64.26 16.94
N GLY A 60 -6.43 -64.52 18.23
CA GLY A 60 -7.18 -63.63 19.11
C GLY A 60 -6.54 -62.24 19.27
N GLU A 61 -5.22 -62.19 19.50
CA GLU A 61 -4.50 -60.93 19.68
C GLU A 61 -4.39 -60.11 18.39
N GLY A 62 -4.10 -60.76 17.26
CA GLY A 62 -3.94 -60.07 15.97
C GLY A 62 -5.24 -59.46 15.44
N ILE A 63 -6.36 -60.19 15.57
CA ILE A 63 -7.68 -59.71 15.14
C ILE A 63 -8.16 -58.58 16.04
N THR A 64 -8.02 -58.72 17.36
CA THR A 64 -8.44 -57.69 18.32
C THR A 64 -7.65 -56.40 18.15
N ASN A 65 -6.32 -56.50 17.96
CA ASN A 65 -5.50 -55.31 17.74
C ASN A 65 -5.84 -54.61 16.43
N PHE A 66 -6.14 -55.34 15.35
CA PHE A 66 -6.56 -54.73 14.09
C PHE A 66 -7.85 -53.89 14.25
N PHE A 67 -8.87 -54.43 14.94
CA PHE A 67 -10.11 -53.69 15.19
C PHE A 67 -9.92 -52.53 16.18
N LYS A 68 -9.05 -52.66 17.18
CA LYS A 68 -8.70 -51.57 18.11
C LYS A 68 -7.99 -50.43 17.37
N THR A 69 -6.93 -50.72 16.63
CA THR A 69 -6.21 -49.72 15.83
C THR A 69 -7.15 -49.05 14.83
N ARG A 70 -8.01 -49.81 14.14
CA ARG A 70 -8.97 -49.22 13.19
C ARG A 70 -9.94 -48.27 13.89
N ARG A 71 -10.43 -48.63 15.09
CA ARG A 71 -11.30 -47.76 15.88
C ARG A 71 -10.58 -46.50 16.35
N GLU A 72 -9.37 -46.64 16.85
CA GLU A 72 -8.54 -45.51 17.31
C GLU A 72 -8.25 -44.54 16.17
N THR A 73 -7.89 -45.04 14.98
CA THR A 73 -7.70 -44.19 13.79
C THR A 73 -8.97 -43.45 13.42
N LEU A 74 -10.14 -44.11 13.40
CA LEU A 74 -11.40 -43.44 13.07
C LEU A 74 -11.80 -42.38 14.11
N ILE A 75 -11.55 -42.64 15.39
CA ILE A 75 -11.79 -41.65 16.45
C ILE A 75 -10.86 -40.45 16.28
N HIS A 76 -9.58 -40.72 16.01
CA HIS A 76 -8.59 -39.67 15.74
C HIS A 76 -8.98 -38.82 14.53
N ASP A 77 -9.30 -39.46 13.39
CA ASP A 77 -9.70 -38.76 12.16
C ASP A 77 -10.97 -37.91 12.38
N LEU A 78 -11.94 -38.41 13.17
CA LEU A 78 -13.14 -37.65 13.53
C LEU A 78 -12.84 -36.47 14.45
N GLU A 79 -11.94 -36.64 15.42
CA GLU A 79 -11.53 -35.56 16.32
C GLU A 79 -10.74 -34.48 15.57
N GLU A 80 -9.84 -34.88 14.68
CA GLU A 80 -9.09 -33.98 13.80
C GLU A 80 -10.02 -33.22 12.86
N ALA A 81 -11.00 -33.91 12.24
CA ALA A 81 -12.00 -33.26 11.40
C ALA A 81 -12.87 -32.26 12.18
N ARG A 82 -13.22 -32.56 13.44
CA ARG A 82 -13.95 -31.63 14.31
C ARG A 82 -13.09 -30.41 14.66
N LYS A 83 -11.83 -30.60 15.06
CA LYS A 83 -10.90 -29.50 15.35
C LYS A 83 -10.71 -28.61 14.13
N LEU A 84 -10.47 -29.20 12.96
CA LEU A 84 -10.31 -28.44 11.72
C LEU A 84 -11.57 -27.64 11.37
N ARG A 85 -12.76 -28.19 11.62
CA ARG A 85 -14.02 -27.49 11.43
C ARG A 85 -14.18 -26.33 12.41
N GLU A 86 -13.92 -26.54 13.69
CA GLU A 86 -13.98 -25.48 14.72
C GLU A 86 -12.97 -24.37 14.43
N GLU A 87 -11.75 -24.72 14.01
CA GLU A 87 -10.74 -23.75 13.58
C GLU A 87 -11.19 -22.97 12.33
N ALA A 88 -11.80 -23.64 11.35
CA ALA A 88 -12.32 -22.99 10.15
C ALA A 88 -13.49 -22.04 10.47
N GLU A 89 -14.41 -22.43 11.36
CA GLU A 89 -15.51 -21.59 11.83
C GLU A 89 -14.97 -20.37 12.59
N ALA A 90 -14.02 -20.56 13.52
CA ALA A 90 -13.38 -19.47 14.25
C ALA A 90 -12.62 -18.51 13.33
N ARG A 91 -11.93 -19.01 12.31
CA ARG A 91 -11.26 -18.20 11.28
C ARG A 91 -12.26 -17.40 10.46
N LEU A 92 -13.38 -18.02 10.08
CA LEU A 92 -14.43 -17.35 9.33
C LEU A 92 -15.01 -16.20 10.15
N GLU A 93 -15.33 -16.43 11.42
CA GLU A 93 -15.79 -15.39 12.34
C GLU A 93 -14.76 -14.26 12.47
N GLU A 94 -13.48 -14.59 12.67
CA GLU A 94 -12.39 -13.61 12.73
C GLU A 94 -12.30 -12.76 11.45
N TYR A 95 -12.42 -13.38 10.27
CA TYR A 95 -12.41 -12.66 9.00
C TYR A 95 -13.66 -11.81 8.79
N THR A 96 -14.84 -12.28 9.16
CA THR A 96 -16.08 -11.49 9.07
C THR A 96 -16.03 -10.28 9.99
N ALA A 97 -15.58 -10.46 11.24
CA ALA A 97 -15.42 -9.35 12.17
C ALA A 97 -14.39 -8.33 11.68
N ARG A 98 -13.29 -8.78 11.06
CA ARG A 98 -12.30 -7.90 10.42
C ARG A 98 -12.89 -7.15 9.23
N LEU A 99 -13.69 -7.81 8.39
CA LEU A 99 -14.33 -7.16 7.25
C LEU A 99 -15.30 -6.08 7.72
N ASP A 100 -16.14 -6.37 8.71
CA ASP A 100 -17.07 -5.39 9.28
C ASP A 100 -16.32 -4.19 9.89
N ALA A 101 -15.25 -4.45 10.65
CA ALA A 101 -14.39 -3.40 11.19
C ALA A 101 -13.76 -2.53 10.09
N LEU A 102 -13.31 -3.14 8.99
CA LEU A 102 -12.74 -2.42 7.84
C LEU A 102 -13.80 -1.58 7.11
N GLU A 103 -15.06 -2.03 7.05
CA GLU A 103 -16.14 -1.24 6.47
C GLU A 103 -16.44 0.01 7.30
N ASP A 104 -16.45 -0.12 8.63
CA ASP A 104 -16.64 1.00 9.53
C ASP A 104 -15.44 1.96 9.51
N GLU A 105 -14.21 1.44 9.46
CA GLU A 105 -13.00 2.25 9.29
C GLU A 105 -13.01 2.99 7.94
N ARG A 106 -13.41 2.32 6.86
CA ARG A 106 -13.57 2.95 5.53
C ARG A 106 -14.58 4.10 5.58
N LYS A 107 -15.74 3.91 6.23
CA LYS A 107 -16.75 4.97 6.36
C LYS A 107 -16.20 6.17 7.12
N LYS A 108 -15.54 5.93 8.26
CA LYS A 108 -14.89 7.00 9.05
C LYS A 108 -13.83 7.74 8.24
N LEU A 109 -12.99 7.00 7.52
CA LEU A 109 -11.94 7.57 6.68
C LEU A 109 -12.51 8.43 5.55
N LEU A 110 -13.59 7.99 4.90
CA LEU A 110 -14.28 8.78 3.87
C LEU A 110 -14.90 10.05 4.44
N GLU A 111 -15.52 9.97 5.62
CA GLU A 111 -16.08 11.14 6.31
C GLU A 111 -14.98 12.13 6.70
N GLU A 112 -13.85 11.64 7.24
CA GLU A 112 -12.69 12.45 7.56
C GLU A 112 -12.11 13.13 6.30
N TYR A 113 -11.96 12.40 5.18
CA TYR A 113 -11.48 12.98 3.93
C TYR A 113 -12.44 14.05 3.37
N HIS A 114 -13.76 13.84 3.49
CA HIS A 114 -14.73 14.86 3.12
C HIS A 114 -14.61 16.11 3.99
N GLU A 115 -14.48 15.94 5.31
CA GLU A 115 -14.33 17.07 6.24
C GLU A 115 -13.00 17.81 6.00
N GLN A 116 -11.90 17.08 5.82
CA GLN A 116 -10.60 17.65 5.45
C GLN A 116 -10.67 18.37 4.11
N GLY A 117 -11.32 17.79 3.10
CA GLY A 117 -11.51 18.41 1.79
C GLY A 117 -12.32 19.71 1.86
N GLU A 118 -13.41 19.74 2.62
CA GLU A 118 -14.20 20.96 2.81
C GLU A 118 -13.46 22.03 3.61
N ARG A 119 -12.68 21.65 4.64
CA ARG A 119 -11.81 22.58 5.37
C ARG A 119 -10.74 23.17 4.46
N GLU A 120 -10.08 22.33 3.67
CA GLU A 120 -9.02 22.74 2.75
C GLU A 120 -9.57 23.66 1.65
N LYS A 121 -10.72 23.31 1.07
CA LYS A 121 -11.43 24.17 0.11
C LYS A 121 -11.75 25.54 0.69
N LYS A 122 -12.27 25.61 1.93
CA LYS A 122 -12.52 26.89 2.61
C LYS A 122 -11.24 27.68 2.80
N ARG A 123 -10.17 27.04 3.27
CA ARG A 123 -8.84 27.65 3.45
C ARG A 123 -8.32 28.24 2.14
N ILE A 124 -8.34 27.48 1.05
CA ILE A 124 -7.90 27.94 -0.28
C ILE A 124 -8.73 29.13 -0.74
N VAL A 125 -10.05 29.11 -0.55
CA VAL A 125 -10.94 30.22 -0.96
C VAL A 125 -10.67 31.47 -0.12
N GLU A 126 -10.47 31.33 1.20
CA GLU A 126 -10.13 32.46 2.07
C GLU A 126 -8.76 33.03 1.72
N GLU A 127 -7.76 32.19 1.53
CA GLU A 127 -6.42 32.61 1.14
C GLU A 127 -6.43 33.31 -0.22
N ALA A 128 -7.15 32.76 -1.21
CA ALA A 128 -7.31 33.38 -2.52
C ALA A 128 -7.97 34.76 -2.43
N LYS A 129 -8.99 34.93 -1.58
CA LYS A 129 -9.61 36.24 -1.33
C LYS A 129 -8.61 37.21 -0.71
N THR A 130 -7.87 36.80 0.31
CA THR A 130 -6.83 37.65 0.93
C THR A 130 -5.74 38.03 -0.07
N GLN A 131 -5.32 37.10 -0.93
CA GLN A 131 -4.34 37.38 -1.98
C GLN A 131 -4.88 38.37 -3.02
N VAL A 132 -6.16 38.25 -3.42
CA VAL A 132 -6.80 39.19 -4.35
C VAL A 132 -6.90 40.58 -3.74
N GLU A 133 -7.31 40.71 -2.48
CA GLU A 133 -7.38 42.00 -1.79
C GLU A 133 -5.99 42.64 -1.69
N LYS A 134 -4.96 41.86 -1.35
CA LYS A 134 -3.58 42.34 -1.33
C LYS A 134 -3.11 42.80 -2.72
N MET A 135 -3.37 41.98 -3.75
CA MET A 135 -3.02 42.32 -5.14
C MET A 135 -3.70 43.61 -5.59
N ARG A 136 -4.96 43.81 -5.21
CA ARG A 136 -5.70 45.03 -5.52
C ARG A 136 -5.09 46.25 -4.82
N ALA A 137 -4.78 46.13 -3.54
CA ALA A 137 -4.14 47.20 -2.79
C ALA A 137 -2.76 47.56 -3.39
N ASP A 138 -1.95 46.56 -3.73
CA ASP A 138 -0.64 46.75 -4.36
C ASP A 138 -0.79 47.41 -5.76
N ALA A 139 -1.82 47.03 -6.52
CA ALA A 139 -2.13 47.63 -7.81
C ALA A 139 -2.58 49.09 -7.68
N GLU A 140 -3.44 49.42 -6.70
CA GLU A 140 -3.88 50.79 -6.42
C GLU A 140 -2.68 51.68 -6.06
N VAL A 141 -1.78 51.21 -5.18
CA VAL A 141 -0.54 51.92 -4.84
C VAL A 141 0.36 52.12 -6.06
N THR A 142 0.49 51.09 -6.90
CA THR A 142 1.30 51.18 -8.13
C THR A 142 0.70 52.19 -9.11
N ILE A 143 -0.62 52.18 -9.30
CA ILE A 143 -1.32 53.14 -10.15
C ILE A 143 -1.09 54.56 -9.65
N GLU A 144 -1.23 54.82 -8.35
CA GLU A 144 -0.97 56.14 -7.78
C GLU A 144 0.47 56.61 -8.01
N GLN A 145 1.45 55.71 -7.88
CA GLN A 145 2.86 56.02 -8.15
C GLN A 145 3.11 56.34 -9.63
N GLU A 146 2.56 55.54 -10.54
CA GLU A 146 2.68 55.76 -11.99
C GLU A 146 1.96 57.04 -12.43
N VAL A 147 0.80 57.37 -11.85
CA VAL A 147 0.10 58.64 -12.12
C VAL A 147 0.94 59.83 -11.66
N LYS A 148 1.50 59.79 -10.45
CA LYS A 148 2.39 60.85 -9.95
C LYS A 148 3.62 61.03 -10.84
N LYS A 149 4.21 59.92 -11.29
CA LYS A 149 5.35 59.93 -12.22
C LYS A 149 4.97 60.52 -13.58
N ALA A 150 3.83 60.12 -14.14
CA ALA A 150 3.32 60.65 -15.41
C ALA A 150 3.06 62.16 -15.35
N ILE A 151 2.51 62.66 -14.23
CA ILE A 151 2.33 64.10 -14.01
C ILE A 151 3.70 64.82 -13.98
N ALA A 152 4.66 64.31 -13.22
CA ALA A 152 6.00 64.90 -13.14
C ALA A 152 6.72 64.90 -14.51
N ASP A 153 6.56 63.84 -15.30
CA ASP A 153 7.13 63.76 -16.65
C ASP A 153 6.43 64.71 -17.63
N LEU A 154 5.12 64.95 -17.46
CA LEU A 154 4.39 65.96 -18.25
C LEU A 154 4.84 67.37 -17.89
N GLU A 155 5.00 67.69 -16.61
CA GLU A 155 5.52 68.98 -16.14
C GLU A 155 6.91 69.26 -16.72
N ARG A 156 7.80 68.26 -16.72
CA ARG A 156 9.12 68.38 -17.37
C ARG A 156 9.01 68.68 -18.85
N GLN A 157 8.17 67.96 -19.59
CA GLN A 157 7.97 68.20 -21.03
C GLN A 157 7.43 69.61 -21.31
N VAL A 158 6.53 70.12 -20.47
CA VAL A 158 6.01 71.49 -20.60
C VAL A 158 7.10 72.53 -20.32
N VAL A 159 7.92 72.31 -19.29
CA VAL A 159 9.06 73.18 -18.98
C VAL A 159 10.07 73.19 -20.13
N ASP A 160 10.44 72.02 -20.65
CA ASP A 160 11.39 71.90 -21.77
C ASP A 160 10.86 72.60 -23.03
N LEU A 161 9.56 72.45 -23.33
CA LEU A 161 8.93 73.14 -24.46
C LEU A 161 8.91 74.66 -24.26
N ALA A 162 8.58 75.13 -23.06
CA ALA A 162 8.55 76.56 -22.73
C ALA A 162 9.96 77.17 -22.81
N VAL A 163 10.98 76.47 -22.32
CA VAL A 163 12.39 76.89 -22.42
C VAL A 163 12.81 76.93 -23.90
N GLY A 164 12.51 75.91 -24.70
CA GLY A 164 12.83 75.89 -26.13
C GLY A 164 12.14 77.00 -26.94
N MET A 165 10.86 77.28 -26.64
CA MET A 165 10.16 78.42 -27.24
C MET A 165 10.79 79.76 -26.84
N THR A 166 11.14 79.90 -25.56
CA THR A 166 11.79 81.12 -25.04
C THR A 166 13.18 81.31 -25.66
N GLU A 167 13.97 80.24 -25.81
CA GLU A 167 15.27 80.26 -26.49
C GLU A 167 15.11 80.72 -27.95
N THR A 168 14.11 80.19 -28.66
CA THR A 168 13.83 80.56 -30.05
C THR A 168 13.42 82.03 -30.17
N MET A 169 12.49 82.50 -29.32
CA MET A 169 12.07 83.91 -29.29
C MET A 169 13.20 84.85 -28.86
N ALA A 170 14.02 84.46 -27.89
CA ALA A 170 15.19 85.23 -27.47
C ALA A 170 16.18 85.35 -28.64
N ARG A 171 16.43 84.27 -29.37
CA ARG A 171 17.31 84.27 -30.55
C ARG A 171 16.79 85.16 -31.68
N GLU A 172 15.47 85.20 -31.92
CA GLU A 172 14.87 86.11 -32.89
C GLU A 172 14.95 87.59 -32.48
N LYS A 173 14.84 87.89 -31.18
CA LYS A 173 14.97 89.27 -30.67
C LYS A 173 16.42 89.75 -30.51
N LEU A 174 17.38 88.84 -30.51
CA LEU A 174 18.81 89.12 -30.57
C LEU A 174 19.23 89.46 -32.02
N ASP A 175 18.67 90.54 -32.57
CA ASP A 175 19.21 91.25 -33.74
C ASP A 175 20.29 92.26 -33.28
N GLY A 176 21.14 92.71 -34.21
CA GLY A 176 22.32 93.54 -33.97
C GLY A 176 22.05 94.84 -33.21
N GLY A 177 20.81 95.35 -33.21
CA GLY A 177 20.38 96.48 -32.37
C GLY A 177 20.27 96.14 -30.87
N THR A 178 19.69 94.99 -30.52
CA THR A 178 19.49 94.54 -29.14
C THR A 178 20.81 94.13 -28.48
N GLN A 179 21.73 93.54 -29.25
CA GLN A 179 23.03 93.10 -28.74
C GLN A 179 23.88 94.29 -28.23
N LYS A 180 23.78 95.45 -28.89
CA LYS A 180 24.49 96.66 -28.46
C LYS A 180 23.93 97.22 -27.16
N THR A 181 22.60 97.26 -27.01
CA THR A 181 21.95 97.68 -25.76
C THR A 181 22.25 96.74 -24.58
N LEU A 182 22.34 95.42 -24.82
CA LEU A 182 22.74 94.47 -23.78
C LEU A 182 24.18 94.66 -23.33
N VAL A 183 25.10 94.94 -24.26
CA VAL A 183 26.51 95.26 -23.93
C VAL A 183 26.59 96.58 -23.16
N ASP A 184 25.89 97.62 -23.60
CA ASP A 184 25.87 98.92 -22.92
C ASP A 184 25.29 98.80 -21.50
N ASN A 185 24.23 98.01 -21.30
CA ASN A 185 23.66 97.73 -19.97
C ASN A 185 24.63 96.91 -19.09
N TYR A 186 25.31 95.91 -19.64
CA TYR A 186 26.30 95.12 -18.88
C TYR A 186 27.51 95.97 -18.47
N VAL A 187 28.00 96.83 -19.36
CA VAL A 187 29.07 97.80 -19.05
C VAL A 187 28.61 98.82 -18.02
N SER A 188 27.36 99.29 -18.11
CA SER A 188 26.76 100.17 -17.10
C SER A 188 26.68 99.48 -15.73
N GLU A 189 26.21 98.24 -15.66
CA GLU A 189 26.07 97.50 -14.39
C GLU A 189 27.44 97.19 -13.75
N LEU A 190 28.43 96.82 -14.56
CA LEU A 190 29.82 96.70 -14.09
C LEU A 190 30.39 98.05 -13.61
N SER A 191 30.10 99.15 -14.30
CA SER A 191 30.55 100.48 -13.88
C SER A 191 29.88 100.94 -12.57
N THR A 192 28.64 100.51 -12.31
CA THR A 192 27.96 100.75 -11.02
C THR A 192 28.50 99.89 -9.88
N LEU A 193 28.99 98.68 -10.18
CA LEU A 193 29.67 97.83 -9.20
C LEU A 193 31.09 98.32 -8.90
N ASP A 194 31.82 98.83 -9.90
CA ASP A 194 33.16 99.43 -9.76
C ASP A 194 33.12 100.77 -8.99
N SER A 195 32.11 101.61 -9.26
CA SER A 195 31.91 102.86 -8.50
C SER A 195 31.49 102.63 -7.04
N GLY A 196 30.83 101.51 -6.73
CA GLY A 196 30.54 101.08 -5.36
C GLY A 196 31.76 100.64 -4.54
N ASP A 197 32.86 100.24 -5.18
CA ASP A 197 34.12 99.89 -4.50
C ASP A 197 35.02 101.13 -4.31
N SER A 198 34.91 102.15 -5.17
CA SER A 198 35.67 103.42 -5.03
C SER A 198 35.23 104.29 -3.84
N GLU A 199 33.98 104.15 -3.38
CA GLU A 199 33.44 104.88 -2.23
C GLU A 199 33.87 104.28 -0.87
N ARG A 200 34.50 103.09 -0.89
CA ARG A 200 35.00 102.38 0.32
C ARG A 200 36.48 102.60 0.60
N ALA A 201 37.21 103.31 -0.28
CA ALA A 201 38.66 103.48 -0.20
C ALA A 201 39.15 104.94 0.02
N ALA A 202 38.23 105.88 0.31
CA ALA A 202 38.54 107.24 0.75
C ALA A 202 38.11 107.43 2.22
#